data_AF-A0A3N8GL99-F1
#
_entry.id   AF-A0A3N8GL99-F1
#
_cell.length_a   1.000
_cell.length_b   1.000
_cell.length_c   1.000
_cell.angle_alpha   90.00
_cell.angle_beta   90.00
_cell.angle_gamma   90.00
#
_symmetry.space_group_name_H-M   'P 1'
#
loop_
_entity.id
_entity.type
_entity.pdbx_description
1 polymer ?
#
loop_
_entity_poly.entity_id
_entity_poly.type
_entity_poly.pdbx_seq_one_letter_code
_entity_poly.pdbx_strand_id
1 'polypeptide(L)' 'MGAPAGSIDLAGRLTTRLQRPAAPRVDDARAKISARRTHQNESRPHSALDWATPTEFARRYSLQVTSAILPGTGSASLAA' A
#
# COMPACT_ATOMS: atom_id res chain seq x y z
N MET A 1 -43.67 -28.95 -10.17
CA MET A 1 -42.47 -28.58 -10.94
C MET A 1 -41.86 -27.35 -10.30
N GLY A 2 -40.84 -27.52 -9.44
CA GLY A 2 -40.14 -26.41 -8.79
C GLY A 2 -39.05 -25.86 -9.68
N ALA A 3 -38.98 -24.54 -9.83
CA ALA A 3 -37.92 -23.89 -10.61
C ALA A 3 -36.54 -24.20 -10.00
N PRO A 4 -35.50 -24.44 -10.83
CA PRO A 4 -34.17 -24.77 -10.33
C PRO A 4 -33.58 -23.58 -9.54
N ALA A 5 -33.09 -23.89 -8.34
CA ALA A 5 -32.33 -22.97 -7.51
C ALA A 5 -31.10 -22.46 -8.30
N GLY A 6 -31.16 -21.21 -8.76
CA GLY A 6 -30.05 -20.59 -9.52
C GLY A 6 -30.45 -19.49 -10.50
N SER A 7 -31.73 -19.37 -10.87
CA SER A 7 -32.17 -18.29 -11.77
C SER A 7 -32.46 -17.00 -11.00
N ILE A 8 -31.45 -16.14 -10.84
CA ILE A 8 -31.69 -14.75 -10.45
C ILE A 8 -32.29 -14.03 -11.66
N ASP A 9 -33.58 -13.70 -11.59
CA ASP A 9 -34.26 -12.89 -12.61
C ASP A 9 -33.53 -11.54 -12.81
N LEU A 10 -33.75 -10.90 -13.97
CA LEU A 10 -33.24 -9.57 -14.29
C LEU A 10 -33.49 -8.58 -13.15
N ALA A 11 -34.65 -8.64 -12.51
CA ALA A 11 -34.98 -7.85 -11.32
C ALA A 11 -33.97 -8.08 -10.17
N GLY A 12 -33.59 -9.33 -9.91
CA GLY A 12 -32.58 -9.66 -8.92
C GLY A 12 -31.18 -9.15 -9.28
N ARG A 13 -30.78 -9.22 -10.56
CA ARG A 13 -29.49 -8.68 -11.03
C ARG A 13 -29.42 -7.16 -10.92
N LEU A 14 -30.55 -6.47 -11.14
CA LEU A 14 -30.65 -5.02 -10.99
C LEU A 14 -30.54 -4.61 -9.52
N THR A 15 -31.25 -5.29 -8.61
CA THR A 15 -31.17 -5.04 -7.16
C THR A 15 -29.74 -5.20 -6.64
N THR A 16 -29.02 -6.26 -7.04
CA THR A 16 -27.61 -6.45 -6.64
C THR A 16 -26.70 -5.32 -7.11
N ARG A 17 -26.93 -4.76 -8.31
CA ARG A 17 -26.14 -3.62 -8.80
C ARG A 17 -26.43 -2.34 -8.04
N LEU A 18 -27.68 -2.14 -7.61
CA LEU A 18 -28.09 -0.99 -6.81
C LEU A 18 -27.64 -1.09 -5.35
N GLN A 19 -27.44 -2.31 -4.83
CA GLN A 19 -26.84 -2.53 -3.50
C GLN A 19 -25.35 -2.22 -3.43
N ARG A 20 -24.68 -1.91 -4.55
CA ARG A 20 -23.27 -1.54 -4.54
C ARG A 20 -23.13 -0.24 -3.75
N PRO A 21 -22.37 -0.21 -2.65
CA PRO A 21 -22.13 1.04 -1.95
C PRO A 21 -21.50 2.04 -2.92
N ALA A 22 -21.96 3.30 -2.84
CA ALA A 22 -21.41 4.38 -3.65
C ALA A 22 -19.87 4.34 -3.54
N ALA A 23 -19.20 4.45 -4.69
CA ALA A 23 -17.75 4.53 -4.70
C ALA A 23 -17.30 5.65 -3.75
N PRO A 24 -16.21 5.46 -2.98
CA PRO A 24 -15.71 6.50 -2.10
C PRO A 24 -15.45 7.77 -2.91
N ARG A 25 -15.75 8.93 -2.33
CA ARG A 25 -15.34 10.21 -2.90
C ARG A 25 -13.82 10.15 -3.13
N VAL A 26 -13.35 10.75 -4.22
CA VAL A 26 -11.93 10.67 -4.62
C VAL A 26 -11.00 11.10 -3.48
N ASP A 27 -11.39 12.11 -2.69
CA ASP A 27 -10.62 12.58 -1.54
C ASP A 27 -10.52 11.55 -0.40
N ASP A 28 -11.63 10.86 -0.09
CA ASP A 28 -11.64 9.79 0.90
C ASP A 28 -10.77 8.59 0.45
N ALA A 29 -10.84 8.25 -0.84
CA ALA A 29 -9.99 7.21 -1.42
C ALA A 29 -8.49 7.60 -1.34
N ARG A 30 -8.15 8.85 -1.67
CA ARG A 30 -6.77 9.35 -1.56
C ARG A 30 -6.27 9.34 -0.11
N ALA A 31 -7.08 9.80 0.83
CA ALA A 31 -6.75 9.80 2.26
C ALA A 31 -6.47 8.38 2.76
N LYS A 32 -7.31 7.41 2.40
CA LYS A 32 -7.14 5.99 2.75
C LYS A 32 -5.88 5.38 2.15
N ILE A 33 -5.54 5.72 0.90
CA ILE A 33 -4.30 5.24 0.28
C ILE A 33 -3.07 5.81 0.99
N SER A 34 -3.07 7.12 1.27
CA SER A 34 -1.97 7.77 1.99
C SER A 34 -1.78 7.18 3.39
N ALA A 35 -2.86 7.04 4.17
CA ALA A 35 -2.81 6.42 5.49
C ALA A 35 -2.27 4.98 5.43
N ARG A 36 -2.69 4.20 4.42
CA ARG A 36 -2.20 2.83 4.23
C ARG A 36 -0.72 2.80 3.89
N ARG A 37 -0.22 3.72 3.06
CA ARG A 37 1.21 3.82 2.72
C ARG A 37 2.05 4.05 3.96
N THR A 38 1.69 5.03 4.80
CA THR A 38 2.40 5.30 6.05
C THR A 38 2.35 4.11 7.00
N HIS A 39 1.15 3.55 7.24
CA HIS A 39 1.06 2.44 8.18
C HIS A 39 1.88 1.22 7.73
N GLN A 40 1.71 0.78 6.48
CA GLN A 40 2.36 -0.45 5.99
C GLN A 40 3.86 -0.27 5.77
N ASN A 41 4.29 0.88 5.25
CA ASN A 41 5.67 1.09 4.82
C ASN A 41 6.52 1.80 5.87
N GLU A 42 5.94 2.33 6.95
CA GLU A 42 6.72 3.08 7.94
C GLU A 42 6.48 2.58 9.36
N SER A 43 5.22 2.41 9.78
CA SER A 43 4.90 2.25 11.20
C SER A 43 4.63 0.82 11.65
N ARG A 44 4.29 -0.09 10.73
CA ARG A 44 3.86 -1.45 11.09
C ARG A 44 5.06 -2.37 11.32
N PRO A 45 5.20 -2.99 12.50
CA PRO A 45 6.16 -4.07 12.72
C PRO A 45 5.96 -5.24 11.75
N HIS A 46 7.05 -5.78 11.21
CA HIS A 46 6.99 -6.95 10.32
C HIS A 46 7.86 -8.09 10.85
N SER A 47 7.31 -9.30 10.90
CA SER A 47 8.02 -10.49 11.39
C SER A 47 9.27 -10.83 10.57
N ALA A 48 9.27 -10.53 9.26
CA ALA A 48 10.45 -10.70 8.40
C ALA A 48 11.57 -9.68 8.70
N LEU A 49 11.28 -8.63 9.46
CA LEU A 49 12.25 -7.61 9.90
C LEU A 49 12.55 -7.74 11.40
N ASP A 50 12.41 -8.93 11.98
CA ASP A 50 12.53 -9.19 13.42
C ASP A 50 11.61 -8.30 14.27
N TRP A 51 10.40 -8.07 13.78
CA TRP A 51 9.42 -7.15 14.38
C TRP A 51 9.85 -5.68 14.42
N ALA A 52 10.92 -5.29 13.73
CA ALA A 52 11.22 -3.88 13.50
C ALA A 52 10.22 -3.27 12.52
N THR A 53 10.06 -1.95 12.61
CA THR A 53 9.34 -1.19 11.59
C THR A 53 10.20 -1.06 10.32
N PRO A 54 9.61 -0.94 9.11
CA PRO A 54 10.39 -0.77 7.89
C PRO A 54 11.27 0.49 7.93
N THR A 55 10.83 1.56 8.60
CA THR A 55 11.63 2.78 8.78
C THR A 55 12.87 2.51 9.64
N GLU A 56 12.75 1.77 10.74
CA GLU A 56 13.91 1.39 11.55
C GLU A 56 14.85 0.46 10.79
N PHE A 57 14.29 -0.51 10.06
CA PHE A 57 15.08 -1.40 9.21
C PHE A 57 15.83 -0.60 8.15
N ALA A 58 15.15 0.26 7.39
CA ALA A 58 15.78 1.14 6.41
C ALA A 58 16.87 2.00 7.07
N ARG A 59 16.64 2.64 8.23
CA ARG A 59 17.71 3.40 8.90
C ARG A 59 18.93 2.55 9.26
N ARG A 60 18.75 1.31 9.73
CA ARG A 60 19.85 0.40 10.08
C ARG A 60 20.67 -0.04 8.86
N TYR A 61 20.03 -0.23 7.71
CA TYR A 61 20.68 -0.82 6.52
C TYR A 61 20.96 0.19 5.39
N SER A 62 20.30 1.34 5.34
CA SER A 62 20.63 2.45 4.43
C SER A 62 22.01 3.03 4.71
N LEU A 63 22.45 3.03 5.98
CA LEU A 63 23.82 3.42 6.35
C LEU A 63 24.88 2.43 5.82
N GLN A 64 24.50 1.18 5.57
CA GLN A 64 25.41 0.18 4.98
C GLN A 64 25.52 0.35 3.46
N VAL A 65 24.43 0.73 2.79
CA VAL A 65 24.44 1.04 1.35
C VAL A 65 25.33 2.24 1.06
N THR A 66 25.30 3.30 1.88
CA THR A 66 26.18 4.46 1.69
C THR A 66 27.66 4.12 1.91
N SER A 67 27.97 3.19 2.82
CA SER A 67 29.33 2.69 3.06
C SER A 67 29.83 1.73 1.96
N ALA A 68 28.93 0.93 1.39
CA ALA A 68 29.25 -0.04 0.34
C ALA A 68 29.34 0.59 -1.08
N ILE A 69 28.75 1.77 -1.30
CA ILE A 69 28.77 2.46 -2.61
C ILE A 69 30.06 3.28 -2.83
N LEU A 70 30.91 3.49 -1.81
CA LEU A 70 32.18 4.21 -2.01
C LEU A 70 33.42 3.44 -1.53
N PRO A 71 34.03 2.62 -2.41
CA PRO A 71 35.47 2.59 -2.58
C PRO A 71 35.85 3.52 -3.74
N GLY A 72 35.91 4.83 -3.46
CA GLY A 72 36.61 5.81 -4.29
C GLY A 72 35.86 6.38 -5.49
N THR A 73 35.21 7.53 -5.32
CA THR A 73 35.20 8.59 -6.33
C THR A 73 35.12 9.93 -5.63
N GLY A 74 36.05 10.81 -6.00
CA GLY A 74 36.35 12.06 -5.32
C GLY A 74 35.21 13.07 -5.29
N SER A 75 35.40 13.99 -4.35
CA SER A 75 34.77 15.30 -4.28
C SER A 75 34.53 15.94 -5.65
N ALA A 76 33.28 16.27 -5.92
CA ALA A 76 32.95 17.38 -6.80
C ALA A 76 31.83 18.19 -6.14
N SER A 77 32.27 19.19 -5.36
CA SER A 77 31.49 20.38 -5.05
C SER A 77 30.98 20.99 -6.35
N LEU A 78 29.67 21.22 -6.46
CA LEU A 78 29.13 22.12 -7.48
C LEU A 78 28.45 23.29 -6.77
N ALA A 79 29.25 24.32 -6.50
CA ALA A 79 28.79 25.68 -6.36
C ALA A 79 28.78 26.31 -7.76
N ALA A 80 27.60 26.79 -8.19
CA ALA A 80 27.35 28.02 -8.96
C ALA A 80 25.88 28.03 -9.36
#